data_AF-W2KAQ9-F1
#
_entry.id   AF-W2KAQ9-F1
#
_cell.length_a   1.000
_cell.length_b   1.000
_cell.length_c   1.000
_cell.angle_alpha   90.00
_cell.angle_beta   90.00
_cell.angle_gamma   90.00
#
_symmetry.space_group_name_H-M   'P 1'
#
loop_
_entity.id
_entity.type
_entity.pdbx_description
1 polymer ?
#
loop_
_entity_poly.entity_id
_entity_poly.type
_entity_poly.pdbx_seq_one_letter_code
_entity_poly.pdbx_strand_id
1 'polypeptide(L)'
;MAVEDGRTLAGASADKGPMLWGGCFHRRTLGSRSRELRILRISKVEDPNEELLHWAQVMELEKAYYSTTEESFDTSVGAGGDANAGKCWEGIATEAFFCLTIDPSSKQQFLGRRDRDIHDDILLETLESILHQQKTSSTKEVIAITFSDHIRGGECDVITKGEAQAINKNNRIRALQFVFRRLRRAGLLFLEDDQADRHILLSFEAVLKPALLQLLRDYPQGRSIPEIAGAILIQDQFKCIPLHWIETSLGHLVASQLVVQREESQLFFIK
;
A
#
# COMPACT_ATOMS: atom_id res chain seq x y z
N MET A 1 -35.44 -65.65 28.99
CA MET A 1 -36.29 -64.55 29.48
C MET A 1 -36.56 -63.63 28.29
N ALA A 2 -37.83 -63.37 28.01
CA ALA A 2 -38.24 -62.46 26.95
C ALA A 2 -38.49 -61.06 27.52
N VAL A 3 -38.07 -60.03 26.78
CA VAL A 3 -38.82 -58.77 26.65
C VAL A 3 -38.67 -58.35 25.19
N GLU A 4 -39.70 -58.59 24.39
CA GLU A 4 -39.96 -57.80 23.19
C GLU A 4 -40.83 -56.61 23.60
N ASP A 5 -40.55 -55.43 23.03
CA ASP A 5 -41.46 -54.33 22.67
C ASP A 5 -40.60 -53.06 22.52
N GLY A 6 -40.64 -52.29 21.42
CA GLY A 6 -41.33 -52.48 20.15
C GLY A 6 -41.25 -51.20 19.29
N ARG A 7 -41.39 -51.34 17.96
CA ARG A 7 -41.58 -50.28 16.94
C ARG A 7 -40.35 -49.50 16.42
N THR A 8 -39.70 -50.09 15.41
CA THR A 8 -39.90 -49.76 13.95
C THR A 8 -40.66 -48.45 13.64
N LEU A 9 -40.37 -47.58 12.66
CA LEU A 9 -39.71 -47.58 11.33
C LEU A 9 -39.03 -46.20 11.12
N ALA A 10 -38.17 -45.85 10.14
CA ALA A 10 -37.54 -46.49 8.96
C ALA A 10 -36.12 -45.84 8.78
N GLY A 11 -35.35 -45.91 7.68
CA GLY A 11 -35.42 -46.62 6.39
C GLY A 11 -34.96 -45.73 5.20
N ALA A 12 -33.94 -46.17 4.45
CA ALA A 12 -33.30 -45.54 3.28
C ALA A 12 -32.53 -44.21 3.54
N SER A 13 -31.27 -43.99 3.16
CA SER A 13 -30.43 -44.46 2.03
C SER A 13 -30.81 -43.89 0.66
N ALA A 14 -30.18 -42.77 0.27
CA ALA A 14 -29.54 -42.57 -1.05
C ALA A 14 -29.05 -41.11 -1.23
N ASP A 15 -27.73 -40.93 -1.26
CA ASP A 15 -26.99 -40.31 -2.38
C ASP A 15 -27.75 -39.37 -3.35
N LYS A 16 -27.40 -38.07 -3.36
CA LYS A 16 -27.02 -37.25 -4.55
C LYS A 16 -27.13 -35.72 -4.37
N GLY A 17 -26.08 -35.02 -4.82
CA GLY A 17 -26.21 -33.73 -5.54
C GLY A 17 -26.07 -32.44 -4.71
N PRO A 18 -25.19 -31.50 -5.10
CA PRO A 18 -25.21 -30.14 -4.54
C PRO A 18 -26.42 -29.35 -5.07
N MET A 19 -27.17 -28.72 -4.16
CA MET A 19 -28.28 -27.83 -4.54
C MET A 19 -27.74 -26.56 -5.22
N LEU A 20 -27.88 -26.50 -6.54
CA LEU A 20 -27.85 -25.25 -7.30
C LEU A 20 -29.05 -24.39 -6.88
N TRP A 21 -28.80 -23.30 -6.15
CA TRP A 21 -29.83 -22.29 -5.86
C TRP A 21 -30.11 -21.41 -7.08
N GLY A 22 -30.83 -22.00 -8.05
CA GLY A 22 -31.42 -21.28 -9.18
C GLY A 22 -32.62 -20.44 -8.74
N GLY A 23 -32.37 -19.25 -8.20
CA GLY A 23 -33.41 -18.31 -7.73
C GLY A 23 -33.68 -17.18 -8.72
N CYS A 24 -34.55 -17.40 -9.71
CA CYS A 24 -35.04 -16.33 -10.60
C CYS A 24 -35.91 -15.31 -9.84
N PHE A 25 -35.31 -14.23 -9.33
CA PHE A 25 -36.06 -13.06 -8.86
C PHE A 25 -36.41 -12.13 -10.03
N HIS A 26 -37.59 -12.31 -10.61
CA HIS A 26 -38.25 -11.28 -11.41
C HIS A 26 -39.27 -10.54 -10.54
N ARG A 27 -38.91 -9.34 -10.06
CA ARG A 27 -39.87 -8.37 -9.53
C ARG A 27 -39.68 -7.02 -10.23
N ARG A 28 -40.80 -6.35 -10.50
CA ARG A 28 -40.91 -5.30 -11.51
C ARG A 28 -40.03 -4.08 -11.23
N THR A 29 -39.59 -3.48 -12.32
CA THR A 29 -38.89 -2.21 -12.47
C THR A 29 -39.51 -1.06 -11.65
N LEU A 30 -38.78 -0.56 -10.66
CA LEU A 30 -38.53 0.88 -10.61
C LEU A 30 -37.22 1.13 -11.38
N GLY A 31 -37.10 2.29 -12.03
CA GLY A 31 -35.94 2.66 -12.84
C GLY A 31 -34.70 2.93 -12.00
N SER A 32 -34.07 1.88 -11.48
CA SER A 32 -32.79 1.93 -10.79
C SER A 32 -31.67 1.79 -11.82
N ARG A 33 -30.76 2.77 -11.87
CA ARG A 33 -29.46 2.60 -12.53
C ARG A 33 -28.74 1.47 -11.79
N SER A 34 -28.64 0.30 -12.41
CA SER A 34 -27.88 -0.83 -11.85
C SER A 34 -26.45 -0.37 -11.60
N ARG A 35 -25.97 -0.55 -10.36
CA ARG A 35 -24.58 -0.26 -9.98
C ARG A 35 -23.87 -1.60 -9.84
N GLU A 36 -22.98 -1.90 -10.77
CA GLU A 36 -22.11 -3.07 -10.69
C GLU A 36 -20.90 -2.75 -9.81
N LEU A 37 -20.61 -3.65 -8.86
CA LEU A 37 -19.40 -3.58 -8.04
C LEU A 37 -18.40 -4.62 -8.54
N ARG A 38 -17.23 -4.17 -9.01
CA ARG A 38 -16.11 -5.05 -9.36
C ARG A 38 -15.27 -5.30 -8.11
N ILE A 39 -15.45 -6.47 -7.50
CA ILE A 39 -14.75 -6.87 -6.27
C ILE A 39 -13.32 -7.30 -6.63
N LEU A 40 -12.33 -6.49 -6.23
CA LEU A 40 -10.90 -6.79 -6.46
C LEU A 40 -10.32 -7.79 -5.44
N ARG A 41 -10.92 -7.87 -4.25
CA ARG A 41 -10.53 -8.78 -3.17
C ARG A 41 -11.77 -9.18 -2.37
N ILE A 42 -11.90 -10.46 -2.07
CA ILE A 42 -12.91 -10.99 -1.15
C ILE A 42 -12.22 -11.88 -0.12
N SER A 43 -12.67 -11.82 1.13
CA SER A 43 -12.20 -12.67 2.21
C SER A 43 -13.38 -13.01 3.11
N LYS A 44 -13.44 -14.26 3.56
CA LYS A 44 -14.46 -14.71 4.50
C LYS A 44 -14.07 -14.23 5.91
N VAL A 45 -14.98 -13.50 6.56
CA VAL A 45 -14.92 -13.21 8.00
C VAL A 45 -15.65 -14.31 8.74
N GLU A 46 -15.07 -14.81 9.83
CA GLU A 46 -15.64 -15.90 10.63
C GLU A 46 -16.01 -15.49 12.07
N ASP A 47 -15.54 -14.32 12.55
CA ASP A 47 -15.91 -13.78 13.86
C ASP A 47 -17.25 -13.00 13.77
N PRO A 48 -18.32 -13.44 14.48
CA PRO A 48 -19.61 -12.73 14.48
C PRO A 48 -19.54 -11.33 15.14
N ASN A 49 -18.50 -11.03 15.92
CA ASN A 49 -18.33 -9.71 16.55
C ASN A 49 -17.67 -8.69 15.62
N GLU A 50 -16.96 -9.14 14.58
CA GLU A 50 -16.26 -8.27 13.64
C GLU A 50 -17.23 -7.43 12.81
N GLU A 51 -18.43 -7.96 12.49
CA GLU A 51 -19.50 -7.19 11.86
C GLU A 51 -19.99 -6.03 12.75
N LEU A 52 -20.17 -6.26 14.06
CA LEU A 52 -20.60 -5.20 14.99
C LEU A 52 -19.53 -4.11 15.15
N LEU A 53 -18.25 -4.50 15.21
CA LEU A 53 -17.12 -3.57 15.26
C LEU A 53 -17.00 -2.77 13.96
N HIS A 54 -17.20 -3.42 12.81
CA HIS A 54 -17.24 -2.78 11.50
C HIS A 54 -18.35 -1.73 11.43
N TRP A 55 -19.58 -2.06 11.83
CA TRP A 55 -20.68 -1.09 11.86
C TRP A 55 -20.40 0.09 12.80
N ALA A 56 -19.81 -0.14 13.98
CA ALA A 56 -19.43 0.96 14.87
C ALA A 56 -18.43 1.93 14.22
N GLN A 57 -17.40 1.40 13.53
CA GLN A 57 -16.40 2.20 12.81
C GLN A 57 -17.00 2.91 11.58
N VAL A 58 -17.90 2.26 10.84
CA VAL A 58 -18.60 2.85 9.69
C VAL A 58 -19.47 4.02 10.14
N MET A 59 -20.22 3.90 11.24
CA MET A 59 -21.02 5.00 11.79
C MET A 59 -20.16 6.19 12.27
N GLU A 60 -18.98 5.92 12.84
CA GLU A 60 -18.03 6.97 13.24
C GLU A 60 -17.46 7.71 12.01
N LEU A 61 -17.03 6.96 10.98
CA LEU A 61 -16.53 7.51 9.72
C LEU A 61 -17.62 8.26 8.92
N GLU A 62 -18.83 7.73 8.87
CA GLU A 62 -19.98 8.38 8.23
C GLU A 62 -20.23 9.75 8.87
N LYS A 63 -20.32 9.79 10.20
CA LYS A 63 -20.56 11.02 10.96
C LYS A 63 -19.41 12.02 10.86
N ALA A 64 -18.16 11.55 10.83
CA ALA A 64 -16.98 12.41 10.87
C ALA A 64 -16.56 12.94 9.48
N TYR A 65 -16.81 12.20 8.39
CA TYR A 65 -16.22 12.50 7.07
C TYR A 65 -17.18 12.43 5.87
N TYR A 66 -18.32 11.72 5.96
CA TYR A 66 -19.21 11.52 4.80
C TYR A 66 -20.59 12.19 4.92
N SER A 67 -21.04 12.52 6.13
CA SER A 67 -22.30 13.24 6.40
C SER A 67 -22.16 14.76 6.44
N THR A 68 -20.95 15.31 6.31
CA THR A 68 -20.76 16.75 6.12
C THR A 68 -21.12 17.12 4.69
N THR A 69 -22.43 17.35 4.45
CA THR A 69 -22.95 17.98 3.24
C THR A 69 -22.13 19.23 2.92
N GLU A 70 -21.88 19.48 1.63
CA GLU A 70 -21.11 20.63 1.13
C GLU A 70 -21.86 21.98 1.34
N GLU A 71 -22.05 22.37 2.59
CA GLU A 71 -22.39 23.75 2.95
C GLU A 71 -21.10 24.52 3.22
N SER A 72 -20.84 25.50 2.33
CA SER A 72 -19.83 26.57 2.41
C SER A 72 -18.71 26.40 3.46
N PHE A 73 -17.50 26.15 2.95
CA PHE A 73 -16.25 26.34 3.69
C PHE A 73 -16.15 27.76 4.28
N ASP A 74 -16.64 27.95 5.51
CA ASP A 74 -16.21 29.06 6.36
C ASP A 74 -16.24 28.68 7.85
N THR A 75 -15.04 28.64 8.43
CA THR A 75 -14.71 28.68 9.86
C THR A 75 -15.10 27.51 10.80
N SER A 76 -14.07 26.68 11.06
CA SER A 76 -13.49 26.51 12.41
C SER A 76 -14.31 25.84 13.52
N VAL A 77 -13.97 24.57 13.82
CA VAL A 77 -13.16 24.21 15.01
C VAL A 77 -12.24 23.00 14.70
N GLY A 78 -10.91 23.17 14.85
CA GLY A 78 -10.07 22.15 15.50
C GLY A 78 -9.55 20.90 14.75
N ALA A 79 -9.42 20.84 13.41
CA ALA A 79 -8.87 19.65 12.72
C ALA A 79 -7.90 19.95 11.55
N GLY A 80 -7.13 21.04 11.62
CA GLY A 80 -6.32 21.54 10.49
C GLY A 80 -4.88 21.01 10.33
N GLY A 81 -4.39 20.15 11.23
CA GLY A 81 -2.99 19.70 11.25
C GLY A 81 -2.69 18.52 10.31
N ASP A 82 -3.31 17.37 10.59
CA ASP A 82 -2.94 16.07 9.99
C ASP A 82 -3.11 16.02 8.46
N ALA A 83 -4.18 16.61 7.92
CA ALA A 83 -4.44 16.61 6.48
C ALA A 83 -3.35 17.32 5.66
N ASN A 84 -2.59 18.22 6.27
CA ASN A 84 -1.47 18.92 5.62
C ASN A 84 -0.13 18.18 5.86
N ALA A 85 0.05 17.60 7.06
CA ALA A 85 1.22 16.78 7.39
C ALA A 85 1.30 15.50 6.52
N GLY A 86 0.17 14.83 6.28
CA GLY A 86 0.07 13.66 5.40
C GLY A 86 0.48 13.97 3.96
N LYS A 87 -0.08 15.04 3.37
CA LYS A 87 0.25 15.50 2.01
C LYS A 87 1.72 15.89 1.85
N CYS A 88 2.32 16.50 2.88
CA CYS A 88 3.74 16.87 2.87
C CYS A 88 4.64 15.62 2.84
N TRP A 89 4.32 14.57 3.60
CA TRP A 89 5.02 13.28 3.51
C TRP A 89 4.81 12.59 2.15
N GLU A 90 3.58 12.56 1.65
CA GLU A 90 3.23 11.94 0.37
C GLU A 90 3.94 12.59 -0.81
N GLY A 91 4.09 13.92 -0.81
CA GLY A 91 4.89 14.65 -1.79
C GLY A 91 6.37 14.24 -1.78
N ILE A 92 6.99 14.22 -0.59
CA ILE A 92 8.39 13.77 -0.42
C ILE A 92 8.57 12.32 -0.85
N ALA A 93 7.65 11.43 -0.49
CA ALA A 93 7.70 10.03 -0.89
C ALA A 93 7.56 9.86 -2.41
N THR A 94 6.68 10.63 -3.05
CA THR A 94 6.49 10.64 -4.50
C THR A 94 7.74 11.12 -5.22
N GLU A 95 8.37 12.20 -4.74
CA GLU A 95 9.63 12.71 -5.30
C GLU A 95 10.77 11.69 -5.14
N ALA A 96 10.89 11.07 -3.95
CA ALA A 96 11.87 10.02 -3.69
C ALA A 96 11.68 8.81 -4.63
N PHE A 97 10.43 8.43 -4.91
CA PHE A 97 10.10 7.31 -5.80
C PHE A 97 10.46 7.55 -7.27
N PHE A 98 10.14 8.74 -7.80
CA PHE A 98 10.33 9.07 -9.22
C PHE A 98 11.69 9.69 -9.55
N CYS A 99 12.18 10.60 -8.71
CA CYS A 99 13.36 11.43 -8.99
C CYS A 99 14.61 10.99 -8.20
N LEU A 100 14.45 10.10 -7.21
CA LEU A 100 15.48 9.74 -6.23
C LEU A 100 16.06 10.98 -5.50
N THR A 101 15.27 12.05 -5.37
CA THR A 101 15.62 13.31 -4.70
C THR A 101 14.64 13.60 -3.56
N ILE A 102 15.04 14.52 -2.68
CA ILE A 102 14.14 15.24 -1.79
C ILE A 102 14.45 16.72 -1.98
N ASP A 103 13.44 17.51 -2.32
CA ASP A 103 13.55 18.96 -2.40
C ASP A 103 13.86 19.54 -1.00
N PRO A 104 14.92 20.36 -0.85
CA PRO A 104 15.27 20.97 0.43
C PRO A 104 14.15 21.84 1.00
N SER A 105 13.30 22.44 0.15
CA SER A 105 12.17 23.29 0.59
C SER A 105 11.09 22.44 1.26
N SER A 106 10.72 21.33 0.63
CA SER A 106 9.79 20.32 1.14
C SER A 106 10.32 19.65 2.40
N LYS A 107 11.63 19.35 2.47
CA LYS A 107 12.31 18.86 3.69
C LYS A 107 12.15 19.85 4.85
N GLN A 108 12.41 21.14 4.62
CA GLN A 108 12.27 22.19 5.63
C GLN A 108 10.82 22.36 6.08
N GLN A 109 9.86 22.32 5.15
CA GLN A 109 8.43 22.38 5.47
C GLN A 109 7.97 21.19 6.32
N PHE A 110 8.44 19.99 6.00
CA PHE A 110 8.14 18.76 6.75
C PHE A 110 8.71 18.78 8.17
N LEU A 111 9.94 19.28 8.36
CA LEU A 111 10.60 19.38 9.67
C LEU A 111 10.14 20.59 10.50
N GLY A 112 9.57 21.62 9.87
CA GLY A 112 9.00 22.81 10.52
C GLY A 112 7.54 22.66 10.96
N ARG A 113 6.92 21.49 10.73
CA ARG A 113 5.52 21.25 11.12
C ARG A 113 5.37 21.11 12.64
N ARG A 114 4.17 21.43 13.14
CA ARG A 114 3.84 21.33 14.58
C ARG A 114 3.75 19.88 15.05
N ASP A 115 3.21 19.00 14.20
CA ASP A 115 2.98 17.58 14.48
C ASP A 115 4.18 16.72 14.04
N ARG A 116 5.38 17.11 14.52
CA ARG A 116 6.66 16.44 14.23
C ARG A 116 6.88 15.26 15.19
N ASP A 117 7.15 14.10 14.62
CA ASP A 117 7.59 12.92 15.34
C ASP A 117 9.09 13.05 15.68
N ILE A 118 9.49 12.54 16.84
CA ILE A 118 10.87 12.52 17.33
C ILE A 118 11.84 11.76 16.41
N HIS A 119 11.33 10.99 15.44
CA HIS A 119 12.10 10.22 14.47
C HIS A 119 12.06 10.79 13.04
N ASP A 120 11.42 11.94 12.80
CA ASP A 120 11.30 12.51 11.44
C ASP A 120 12.63 12.98 10.82
N ASP A 121 13.58 13.45 11.63
CA ASP A 121 14.91 13.81 11.13
C ASP A 121 15.64 12.54 10.67
N ILE A 122 15.63 11.50 11.50
CA ILE A 122 16.25 10.20 11.23
C ILE A 122 15.60 9.54 10.02
N LEU A 123 14.28 9.72 9.82
CA LEU A 123 13.54 9.28 8.63
C LEU A 123 14.11 9.91 7.35
N LEU A 124 14.28 11.23 7.35
CA LEU A 124 14.79 11.96 6.19
C LEU A 124 16.28 11.70 5.95
N GLU A 125 17.11 11.69 7.00
CA GLU A 125 18.54 11.35 6.90
C GLU A 125 18.76 9.93 6.35
N THR A 126 17.97 8.96 6.83
CA THR A 126 18.04 7.57 6.34
C THR A 126 17.56 7.48 4.90
N LEU A 127 16.47 8.17 4.54
CA LEU A 127 15.97 8.20 3.17
C LEU A 127 16.98 8.86 2.22
N GLU A 128 17.58 10.00 2.59
CA GLU A 128 18.64 10.65 1.80
C GLU A 128 19.87 9.75 1.61
N SER A 129 20.27 9.01 2.66
CA SER A 129 21.36 8.04 2.58
C SER A 129 21.05 6.93 1.57
N ILE A 130 19.85 6.34 1.65
CA ILE A 130 19.36 5.30 0.73
C ILE A 130 19.29 5.83 -0.72
N LEU A 131 18.73 7.02 -0.93
CA LEU A 131 18.62 7.64 -2.25
C LEU A 131 19.99 8.00 -2.84
N HIS A 132 20.94 8.41 -2.01
CA HIS A 132 22.31 8.66 -2.44
C HIS A 132 23.01 7.36 -2.84
N GLN A 133 22.87 6.29 -2.06
CA GLN A 133 23.36 4.96 -2.42
C GLN A 133 22.79 4.51 -3.77
N GLN A 134 21.47 4.63 -3.98
CA GLN A 134 20.79 4.30 -5.25
C GLN A 134 21.36 5.06 -6.45
N LYS A 135 21.74 6.33 -6.25
CA LYS A 135 22.38 7.14 -7.29
C LYS A 135 23.82 6.70 -7.58
N THR A 136 24.59 6.34 -6.56
CA THR A 136 25.99 5.94 -6.73
C THR A 136 26.15 4.57 -7.39
N SER A 137 25.22 3.63 -7.18
CA SER A 137 25.31 2.26 -7.72
C SER A 137 24.61 2.06 -9.07
N SER A 138 24.35 3.14 -9.82
CA SER A 138 23.53 3.19 -11.05
C SER A 138 22.02 3.17 -10.81
N THR A 139 21.32 4.15 -11.40
CA THR A 139 19.86 4.35 -11.37
C THR A 139 19.03 3.14 -11.84
N LYS A 140 19.67 2.15 -12.48
CA LYS A 140 19.02 0.97 -13.08
C LYS A 140 19.17 -0.33 -12.27
N GLU A 141 20.06 -0.37 -11.29
CA GLU A 141 20.30 -1.57 -10.48
C GLU A 141 19.59 -1.46 -9.13
N VAL A 142 19.01 -2.56 -8.66
CA VAL A 142 18.21 -2.57 -7.43
C VAL A 142 19.14 -2.75 -6.23
N ILE A 143 19.24 -1.74 -5.36
CA ILE A 143 20.07 -1.87 -4.15
C ILE A 143 19.33 -2.64 -3.06
N ALA A 144 20.02 -3.66 -2.54
CA ALA A 144 19.75 -4.30 -1.28
C ALA A 144 20.34 -3.47 -0.13
N ILE A 145 19.47 -2.98 0.75
CA ILE A 145 19.79 -2.20 1.95
C ILE A 145 19.64 -3.14 3.15
N THR A 146 20.66 -3.27 3.99
CA THR A 146 20.50 -3.94 5.28
C THR A 146 20.38 -2.94 6.41
N PHE A 147 19.58 -3.29 7.40
CA PHE A 147 19.42 -2.49 8.62
C PHE A 147 20.74 -2.34 9.39
N SER A 148 21.62 -3.34 9.27
CA SER A 148 22.97 -3.36 9.86
C SER A 148 23.85 -2.22 9.34
N ASP A 149 23.73 -1.84 8.07
CA ASP A 149 24.53 -0.78 7.46
C ASP A 149 24.21 0.60 8.09
N HIS A 150 22.94 0.84 8.40
CA HIS A 150 22.48 2.11 9.00
C HIS A 150 22.60 2.15 10.53
N ILE A 151 22.71 1.00 11.19
CA ILE A 151 23.15 0.92 12.60
C ILE A 151 24.61 1.36 12.72
N ARG A 152 25.51 0.82 11.88
CA ARG A 152 26.96 1.12 11.94
C ARG A 152 27.33 2.56 11.60
N GLY A 153 26.58 3.22 10.72
CA GLY A 153 26.83 4.63 10.35
C GLY A 153 26.76 5.62 11.52
N GLY A 154 26.21 5.24 12.68
CA GLY A 154 26.21 6.05 13.90
C GLY A 154 27.32 5.72 14.91
N GLU A 155 28.21 4.76 14.62
CA GLU A 155 29.27 4.32 15.56
C GLU A 155 30.61 5.06 15.38
N CYS A 156 30.74 5.97 14.40
CA CYS A 156 31.97 6.73 14.14
C CYS A 156 32.24 7.89 15.11
N ASP A 157 31.22 8.37 15.84
CA ASP A 157 31.38 9.42 16.85
C ASP A 157 31.15 8.88 18.27
N VAL A 158 31.98 9.37 19.21
CA VAL A 158 31.96 9.07 20.66
C VAL A 158 32.47 7.66 21.04
N ILE A 159 33.79 7.49 20.94
CA ILE A 159 34.54 6.55 21.79
C ILE A 159 34.52 7.08 23.24
N THR A 160 33.44 6.85 24.00
CA THR A 160 33.40 6.81 25.48
C THR A 160 31.98 6.52 26.02
N LYS A 161 31.90 5.69 27.09
CA LYS A 161 30.70 5.35 27.93
C LYS A 161 29.76 4.23 27.41
N GLY A 162 30.09 2.98 27.75
CA GLY A 162 29.37 1.78 27.30
C GLY A 162 27.88 1.65 27.68
N GLU A 163 27.43 2.17 28.83
CA GLU A 163 26.01 2.07 29.23
C GLU A 163 25.12 3.08 28.49
N ALA A 164 25.56 4.33 28.39
CA ALA A 164 24.89 5.35 27.58
C ALA A 164 24.86 4.96 26.09
N GLN A 165 25.93 4.31 25.60
CA GLN A 165 26.03 3.79 24.24
C GLN A 165 25.03 2.65 23.97
N ALA A 166 24.77 1.76 24.93
CA ALA A 166 23.76 0.71 24.79
C ALA A 166 22.32 1.26 24.75
N ILE A 167 22.00 2.26 25.58
CA ILE A 167 20.70 2.95 25.57
C ILE A 167 20.52 3.72 24.26
N ASN A 168 21.55 4.44 23.80
CA ASN A 168 21.54 5.15 22.52
C ASN A 168 21.34 4.16 21.34
N LYS A 169 22.08 3.04 21.33
CA LYS A 169 21.93 1.98 20.31
C LYS A 169 20.51 1.41 20.27
N ASN A 170 19.91 1.11 21.41
CA ASN A 170 18.52 0.62 21.48
C ASN A 170 17.51 1.67 20.99
N ASN A 171 17.71 2.95 21.32
CA ASN A 171 16.87 4.04 20.83
C ASN A 171 17.03 4.26 19.31
N ARG A 172 18.26 4.16 18.78
CA ARG A 172 18.56 4.22 17.34
C ARG A 172 17.95 3.03 16.59
N ILE A 173 17.97 1.82 17.15
CA ILE A 173 17.28 0.66 16.59
C ILE A 173 15.77 0.91 16.53
N ARG A 174 15.14 1.42 17.60
CA ARG A 174 13.71 1.77 17.60
C ARG A 174 13.37 2.85 16.57
N ALA A 175 14.20 3.88 16.46
CA ALA A 175 14.04 4.93 15.46
C ALA A 175 14.13 4.35 14.04
N LEU A 176 15.15 3.56 13.73
CA LEU A 176 15.27 2.88 12.44
C LEU A 176 14.07 1.92 12.18
N GLN A 177 13.55 1.24 13.21
CA GLN A 177 12.38 0.36 13.06
C GLN A 177 11.11 1.15 12.70
N PHE A 178 10.94 2.34 13.28
CA PHE A 178 9.91 3.29 12.88
C PHE A 178 10.12 3.76 11.44
N VAL A 179 11.34 4.18 11.07
CA VAL A 179 11.71 4.65 9.74
C VAL A 179 11.42 3.60 8.66
N PHE A 180 11.99 2.40 8.77
CA PHE A 180 11.77 1.32 7.80
C PHE A 180 10.30 0.87 7.75
N ARG A 181 9.56 0.91 8.87
CA ARG A 181 8.11 0.66 8.88
C ARG A 181 7.34 1.75 8.12
N ARG A 182 7.72 3.03 8.28
CA ARG A 182 7.08 4.18 7.62
C ARG A 182 7.38 4.20 6.11
N LEU A 183 8.62 3.90 5.71
CA LEU A 183 9.01 3.75 4.31
C LEU A 183 8.33 2.56 3.62
N ARG A 184 8.21 1.39 4.28
CA ARG A 184 7.44 0.25 3.76
C ARG A 184 5.95 0.59 3.60
N ARG A 185 5.34 1.25 4.59
CA ARG A 185 3.94 1.71 4.52
C ARG A 185 3.68 2.73 3.41
N ALA A 186 4.68 3.52 3.03
CA ALA A 186 4.62 4.46 1.93
C ALA A 186 4.85 3.82 0.54
N GLY A 187 5.14 2.52 0.47
CA GLY A 187 5.46 1.85 -0.79
C GLY A 187 6.86 2.15 -1.34
N LEU A 188 7.77 2.68 -0.52
CA LEU A 188 9.16 2.98 -0.91
C LEU A 188 10.12 1.82 -0.64
N LEU A 189 9.86 1.00 0.38
CA LEU A 189 10.67 -0.17 0.70
C LEU A 189 9.86 -1.45 0.58
N PHE A 190 10.50 -2.51 0.11
CA PHE A 190 10.05 -3.90 0.22
C PHE A 190 11.04 -4.70 1.08
N LEU A 191 10.55 -5.61 1.91
CA LEU A 191 11.38 -6.57 2.63
C LEU A 191 11.45 -7.85 1.78
N GLU A 192 12.60 -8.12 1.19
CA GLU A 192 12.83 -9.28 0.31
C GLU A 192 13.14 -10.54 1.10
N ASP A 193 13.96 -10.42 2.15
CA ASP A 193 14.33 -11.53 3.03
C ASP A 193 14.39 -11.05 4.49
N ASP A 194 13.54 -11.66 5.34
CA ASP A 194 13.44 -11.41 6.78
C ASP A 194 14.62 -12.02 7.57
N GLN A 195 15.26 -13.07 7.05
CA GLN A 195 16.42 -13.71 7.68
C GLN A 195 17.72 -12.95 7.42
N ALA A 196 17.87 -12.39 6.21
CA ALA A 196 18.99 -11.53 5.84
C ALA A 196 18.75 -10.03 6.16
N ASP A 197 17.57 -9.66 6.68
CA ASP A 197 17.14 -8.28 6.95
C ASP A 197 17.37 -7.35 5.74
N ARG A 198 16.99 -7.86 4.57
CA ARG A 198 17.32 -7.31 3.25
C ARG A 198 16.12 -6.57 2.67
N HIS A 199 16.24 -5.25 2.59
CA HIS A 199 15.21 -4.35 2.07
C HIS A 199 15.61 -3.86 0.68
N ILE A 200 14.64 -3.72 -0.21
CA ILE A 200 14.80 -3.15 -1.56
C ILE A 200 14.15 -1.77 -1.61
N LEU A 201 14.85 -0.79 -2.18
CA LEU A 201 14.23 0.47 -2.59
C LEU A 201 13.38 0.27 -3.85
N LEU A 202 12.07 0.40 -3.68
CA LEU A 202 11.11 0.46 -4.77
C LEU A 202 11.21 1.85 -5.42
N SER A 203 11.90 1.94 -6.55
CA SER A 203 11.95 3.17 -7.36
C SER A 203 11.29 2.97 -8.72
N PHE A 204 10.85 4.07 -9.33
CA PHE A 204 10.24 4.03 -10.66
C PHE A 204 11.18 3.39 -11.70
N GLU A 205 12.38 3.94 -11.88
CA GLU A 205 13.30 3.52 -12.94
C GLU A 205 13.87 2.10 -12.77
N ALA A 206 14.22 1.69 -11.54
CA ALA A 206 14.87 0.39 -11.31
C ALA A 206 13.88 -0.77 -11.13
N VAL A 207 12.67 -0.53 -10.60
CA VAL A 207 11.75 -1.61 -10.18
C VAL A 207 10.40 -1.55 -10.89
N LEU A 208 9.66 -0.44 -10.80
CA LEU A 208 8.28 -0.41 -11.32
C LEU A 208 8.25 -0.35 -12.86
N LYS A 209 9.13 0.45 -13.48
CA LYS A 209 9.28 0.59 -14.93
C LYS A 209 9.54 -0.74 -15.65
N PRO A 210 10.55 -1.56 -15.27
CA PRO A 210 10.74 -2.87 -15.92
C PRO A 210 9.57 -3.83 -15.68
N ALA A 211 8.92 -3.80 -14.51
CA ALA A 211 7.75 -4.64 -14.24
C ALA A 211 6.53 -4.26 -15.11
N LEU A 212 6.23 -2.96 -15.25
CA LEU A 212 5.18 -2.45 -16.15
C LEU A 212 5.46 -2.81 -17.61
N LEU A 213 6.70 -2.64 -18.07
CA LEU A 213 7.09 -2.99 -19.44
C LEU A 213 7.04 -4.50 -19.67
N GLN A 214 7.42 -5.34 -18.70
CA GLN A 214 7.28 -6.79 -18.84
C GLN A 214 5.81 -7.20 -18.93
N LEU A 215 4.95 -6.68 -18.05
CA LEU A 215 3.51 -6.92 -18.09
C LEU A 215 2.89 -6.56 -19.46
N LEU A 216 3.27 -5.41 -20.02
CA LEU A 216 2.73 -4.97 -21.31
C LEU A 216 3.32 -5.72 -22.52
N ARG A 217 4.49 -6.37 -22.39
CA ARG A 217 4.99 -7.31 -23.42
C ARG A 217 4.15 -8.57 -23.49
N ASP A 218 3.74 -9.07 -22.33
CA ASP A 218 2.95 -10.31 -22.22
C ASP A 218 1.50 -10.12 -22.72
N TYR A 219 1.04 -8.88 -22.89
CA TYR A 219 -0.30 -8.53 -23.38
C TYR A 219 -0.29 -7.52 -24.55
N PRO A 220 0.06 -7.94 -25.78
CA PRO A 220 0.19 -7.05 -26.95
C PRO A 220 -1.12 -6.42 -27.44
N GLN A 221 -2.29 -6.89 -26.98
CA GLN A 221 -3.59 -6.23 -27.24
C GLN A 221 -3.81 -4.99 -26.36
N GLY A 222 -2.95 -4.78 -25.37
CA GLY A 222 -3.04 -3.70 -24.39
C GLY A 222 -3.89 -4.04 -23.17
N ARG A 223 -3.73 -3.23 -22.13
CA ARG A 223 -4.39 -3.38 -20.82
C ARG A 223 -4.95 -2.05 -20.33
N SER A 224 -6.07 -2.11 -19.61
CA SER A 224 -6.64 -0.94 -18.92
C SER A 224 -5.91 -0.68 -17.59
N ILE A 225 -6.00 0.54 -17.06
CA ILE A 225 -5.37 0.91 -15.76
C ILE A 225 -5.77 -0.08 -14.63
N PRO A 226 -7.04 -0.47 -14.44
CA PRO A 226 -7.41 -1.42 -13.39
C PRO A 226 -6.80 -2.81 -13.56
N GLU A 227 -6.62 -3.27 -14.80
CA GLU A 227 -5.97 -4.56 -15.09
C GLU A 227 -4.47 -4.52 -14.82
N ILE A 228 -3.81 -3.40 -15.17
CA ILE A 228 -2.40 -3.16 -14.88
C ILE A 228 -2.18 -3.09 -13.37
N ALA A 229 -2.97 -2.26 -12.67
CA ALA A 229 -2.91 -2.14 -11.23
C ALA A 229 -3.18 -3.49 -10.53
N GLY A 230 -4.20 -4.24 -10.97
CA GLY A 230 -4.47 -5.57 -10.45
C GLY A 230 -3.30 -6.54 -10.61
N ALA A 231 -2.68 -6.59 -11.80
CA ALA A 231 -1.56 -7.49 -12.06
C ALA A 231 -0.26 -7.08 -11.34
N ILE A 232 -0.03 -5.79 -11.13
CA ILE A 232 1.10 -5.26 -10.35
C ILE A 232 0.90 -5.54 -8.84
N LEU A 233 -0.27 -5.23 -8.28
CA LEU A 233 -0.56 -5.35 -6.84
C LEU A 233 -0.67 -6.81 -6.35
N ILE A 234 -0.80 -7.79 -7.26
CA ILE A 234 -0.65 -9.23 -6.93
C ILE A 234 0.78 -9.58 -6.50
N GLN A 235 1.80 -8.85 -7.00
CA GLN A 235 3.20 -9.13 -6.69
C GLN A 235 3.55 -8.62 -5.28
N ASP A 236 4.19 -9.45 -4.48
CA ASP A 236 4.51 -9.15 -3.07
C ASP A 236 5.27 -7.82 -2.89
N GLN A 237 6.19 -7.53 -3.82
CA GLN A 237 7.00 -6.31 -3.84
C GLN A 237 6.21 -5.01 -4.05
N PHE A 238 4.99 -5.06 -4.61
CA PHE A 238 4.22 -3.86 -4.95
C PHE A 238 2.96 -3.66 -4.11
N LYS A 239 2.68 -4.54 -3.14
CA LYS A 239 1.46 -4.52 -2.30
C LYS A 239 1.16 -3.19 -1.60
N CYS A 240 2.17 -2.36 -1.35
CA CYS A 240 2.04 -1.07 -0.66
C CYS A 240 2.23 0.14 -1.59
N ILE A 241 2.37 -0.04 -2.91
CA ILE A 241 2.49 1.09 -3.84
C ILE A 241 1.12 1.80 -3.98
N PRO A 242 1.06 3.14 -3.83
CA PRO A 242 -0.14 3.91 -4.11
C PRO A 242 -0.62 3.77 -5.55
N LEU A 243 -1.92 3.62 -5.77
CA LEU A 243 -2.50 3.49 -7.12
C LEU A 243 -2.12 4.66 -8.05
N HIS A 244 -2.12 5.88 -7.51
CA HIS A 244 -1.77 7.08 -8.27
C HIS A 244 -0.31 7.06 -8.76
N TRP A 245 0.63 6.39 -8.09
CA TRP A 245 1.98 6.20 -8.61
C TRP A 245 2.01 5.28 -9.84
N ILE A 246 1.12 4.28 -9.92
CA ILE A 246 1.00 3.42 -11.12
C ILE A 246 0.44 4.24 -12.29
N GLU A 247 -0.57 5.07 -12.05
CA GLU A 247 -1.16 5.97 -13.06
C GLU A 247 -0.15 7.01 -13.57
N THR A 248 0.55 7.70 -12.66
CA THR A 248 1.62 8.64 -12.99
C THR A 248 2.77 7.94 -13.73
N SER A 249 3.14 6.72 -13.32
CA SER A 249 4.14 5.89 -14.02
C SER A 249 3.75 5.59 -15.46
N LEU A 250 2.49 5.21 -15.72
CA LEU A 250 1.98 5.01 -17.08
C LEU A 250 2.04 6.31 -17.89
N GLY A 251 1.68 7.45 -17.28
CA GLY A 251 1.85 8.78 -17.89
C GLY A 251 3.31 9.06 -18.30
N HIS A 252 4.28 8.78 -17.43
CA HIS A 252 5.70 8.91 -17.75
C HIS A 252 6.15 7.97 -18.88
N LEU A 253 5.62 6.74 -18.95
CA LEU A 253 5.94 5.79 -20.02
C LEU A 253 5.36 6.22 -21.39
N VAL A 254 4.18 6.81 -21.40
CA VAL A 254 3.56 7.41 -22.60
C VAL A 254 4.34 8.65 -23.05
N ALA A 255 4.69 9.56 -22.13
CA ALA A 255 5.53 10.72 -22.43
C ALA A 255 6.93 10.32 -22.96
N SER A 256 7.48 9.22 -22.45
CA SER A 256 8.75 8.62 -22.91
C SER A 256 8.64 7.82 -24.21
N GLN A 257 7.45 7.74 -24.83
CA GLN A 257 7.15 6.98 -26.06
C GLN A 257 7.43 5.46 -25.98
N LEU A 258 7.52 4.91 -24.76
CA LEU A 258 7.72 3.47 -24.53
C LEU A 258 6.40 2.68 -24.59
N VAL A 259 5.29 3.37 -24.30
CA VAL A 259 3.93 2.83 -24.28
C VAL A 259 3.04 3.76 -25.09
N VAL A 260 2.10 3.21 -25.84
CA VAL A 260 1.06 3.96 -26.56
C VAL A 260 -0.26 3.78 -25.83
N GLN A 261 -0.98 4.88 -25.62
CA GLN A 261 -2.35 4.88 -25.10
C GLN A 261 -3.31 5.06 -26.28
N ARG A 262 -4.29 4.16 -26.44
CA ARG A 262 -5.43 4.39 -27.35
C ARG A 262 -6.48 5.22 -26.64
N GLU A 263 -6.65 6.47 -27.06
CA GLU A 263 -7.60 7.42 -26.47
C GLU A 263 -9.04 6.86 -26.42
N GLU A 264 -9.47 6.16 -27.48
CA GLU A 264 -10.83 5.58 -27.61
C GLU A 264 -11.16 4.47 -26.59
N SER A 265 -10.15 3.83 -26.01
CA SER A 265 -10.33 2.62 -25.16
C SER A 265 -9.56 2.66 -23.85
N GLN A 266 -8.74 3.69 -23.62
CA GLN A 266 -7.84 3.83 -22.47
C GLN A 266 -6.93 2.60 -22.25
N LEU A 267 -6.62 1.88 -23.34
CA LEU A 267 -5.73 0.73 -23.33
C LEU A 267 -4.29 1.18 -23.58
N PHE A 268 -3.38 0.67 -22.76
CA PHE A 268 -1.93 0.87 -22.83
C PHE A 268 -1.27 -0.38 -23.43
N PHE A 269 -0.43 -0.22 -24.43
CA PHE A 269 0.35 -1.30 -25.06
C PHE A 269 1.74 -0.80 -25.45
N ILE A 270 2.69 -1.71 -25.59
CA ILE A 270 4.04 -1.37 -26.08
C ILE A 270 3.99 -1.10 -27.58
N LYS A 271 4.82 -0.13 -28.00
CA LYS A 271 4.99 0.31 -29.39
C LYS A 271 5.74 -0.73 -30.24
#